data_AF-A0A7I7RCR2-F1
#
_entry.id   AF-A0A7I7RCR2-F1
#
_cell.length_a   1.000
_cell.length_b   1.000
_cell.length_c   1.000
_cell.angle_alpha   90.00
_cell.angle_beta   90.00
_cell.angle_gamma   90.00
#
_symmetry.space_group_name_H-M   'P 1'
#
loop_
_entity.id
_entity.type
_entity.pdbx_description
1 polymer ?
#
loop_
_entity_poly.entity_id
_entity_poly.type
_entity_poly.pdbx_seq_one_letter_code
_entity_poly.pdbx_strand_id
1 'polypeptide(L)'
;MLDELRAGQHRPGGFGLGASSIRGYVAALRLLRECHAVLPHGLSFFPWAGRSVANVSGMVTHTENTTPPLPWETWAPLITASWVIVDRFSSDIIAAADTRAALPRDPRGPAGSNAYSALLDWTEQGGPIPLHTGFGRTNHQRGQANTVLLERLLGINANILSRASHQYMPDAAALITKAAADPERATFGGLHIPTAVVWHPDGTSSTWVDELGLGETEHLESVLRGACYVLIASLTGMRDSEIQELTRDSHTTKDGLAALSSIQHKGTERPDGERRTWWAHRPVIRTVEVLGNLTRHDTHLFARRSGNAGSYLPNRDIARLIAFINDDPAQRPGRGRGLGLEHIAIPRGQAINATSLRRSFSVFATTRPGAELGLGIQLGHSAWRMTTGYMSDAQQREAERPEIELVTRIRRGRSGE
;
A
#
# COMPACT_ATOMS: atom_id res chain seq x y z
N MET A 1 30.44 -18.96 -21.24
CA MET A 1 29.63 -18.43 -20.11
C MET A 1 28.47 -17.52 -20.54
N LEU A 2 28.68 -16.28 -21.03
CA LEU A 2 27.55 -15.40 -21.38
C LEU A 2 26.70 -15.95 -22.53
N ASP A 3 27.33 -16.53 -23.54
CA ASP A 3 26.62 -17.14 -24.67
C ASP A 3 25.91 -18.44 -24.27
N GLU A 4 26.46 -19.19 -23.31
CA GLU A 4 25.80 -20.37 -22.72
C GLU A 4 24.58 -19.97 -21.87
N LEU A 5 24.62 -18.82 -21.18
CA LEU A 5 23.46 -18.27 -20.47
C LEU A 5 22.38 -17.82 -21.45
N ARG A 6 22.76 -17.19 -22.56
CA ARG A 6 21.84 -16.78 -23.64
C ARG A 6 21.23 -17.98 -24.37
N ALA A 7 22.00 -19.03 -24.59
CA ALA A 7 21.57 -20.25 -25.29
C ALA A 7 20.93 -21.30 -24.37
N GLY A 8 20.92 -21.09 -23.04
CA GLY A 8 20.36 -22.05 -22.08
C GLY A 8 21.27 -23.25 -21.81
N GLN A 9 22.48 -23.27 -22.34
CA GLN A 9 23.45 -24.36 -22.27
C GLN A 9 24.18 -24.48 -20.92
N HIS A 10 23.92 -23.55 -19.99
CA HIS A 10 24.51 -23.54 -18.65
C HIS A 10 24.03 -24.67 -17.73
N ARG A 11 22.97 -25.40 -18.10
CA ARG A 11 22.50 -26.62 -17.42
C ARG A 11 21.68 -27.52 -18.36
N PRO A 12 21.63 -28.84 -18.11
CA PRO A 12 20.77 -29.75 -18.88
C PRO A 12 19.30 -29.30 -18.80
N GLY A 13 18.66 -29.10 -19.95
CA GLY A 13 17.27 -28.59 -20.04
C GLY A 13 17.08 -27.11 -19.70
N GLY A 14 18.16 -26.31 -19.68
CA GLY A 14 18.09 -24.88 -19.41
C GLY A 14 17.46 -24.07 -20.55
N PHE A 15 16.68 -23.05 -20.21
CA PHE A 15 16.19 -22.05 -21.16
C PHE A 15 17.19 -20.89 -21.29
N GLY A 16 17.25 -20.31 -22.48
CA GLY A 16 18.02 -19.09 -22.73
C GLY A 16 17.53 -17.92 -21.88
N LEU A 17 18.47 -17.20 -21.27
CA LEU A 17 18.16 -16.04 -20.44
C LEU A 17 18.11 -14.75 -21.27
N GLY A 18 17.10 -13.92 -21.03
CA GLY A 18 17.02 -12.59 -21.62
C GLY A 18 18.09 -11.63 -21.06
N ALA A 19 18.42 -10.58 -21.82
CA ALA A 19 19.45 -9.61 -21.48
C ALA A 19 19.26 -8.93 -20.11
N SER A 20 18.01 -8.75 -19.66
CA SER A 20 17.68 -8.22 -18.32
C SER A 20 18.07 -9.19 -17.19
N SER A 21 17.81 -10.48 -17.38
CA SER A 21 18.16 -11.52 -16.41
C SER A 21 19.68 -11.69 -16.33
N ILE A 22 20.35 -11.69 -17.49
CA ILE A 22 21.82 -11.71 -17.57
C ILE A 22 22.43 -10.49 -16.87
N ARG A 23 21.84 -9.29 -17.05
CA ARG A 23 22.28 -8.08 -16.33
C ARG A 23 22.23 -8.28 -14.81
N GLY A 24 21.18 -8.91 -14.28
CA GLY A 24 21.07 -9.23 -12.85
C GLY A 24 22.23 -10.08 -12.34
N TYR A 25 22.57 -11.15 -13.05
CA TYR A 25 23.72 -12.00 -12.71
C TYR A 25 25.06 -11.25 -12.81
N VAL A 26 25.26 -10.46 -13.87
CA VAL A 26 26.48 -9.66 -14.03
C VAL A 26 26.60 -8.61 -12.90
N ALA A 27 25.49 -7.98 -12.51
CA ALA A 27 25.45 -7.04 -11.39
C ALA A 27 25.78 -7.72 -10.05
N ALA A 28 25.24 -8.92 -9.81
CA ALA A 28 25.54 -9.69 -8.60
C ALA A 28 27.03 -10.08 -8.51
N LEU A 29 27.63 -10.51 -9.63
CA LEU A 29 29.07 -10.83 -9.69
C LEU A 29 29.95 -9.60 -9.47
N ARG A 30 29.51 -8.42 -9.91
CA ARG A 30 30.21 -7.16 -9.57
C ARG A 30 30.09 -6.81 -8.11
N LEU A 31 28.91 -6.93 -7.52
CA LEU A 31 28.70 -6.68 -6.10
C LEU A 31 29.58 -7.61 -5.24
N LEU A 32 29.67 -8.89 -5.60
CA LEU A 32 30.57 -9.85 -4.94
C LEU A 32 32.06 -9.47 -5.06
N ARG A 33 32.45 -8.79 -6.14
CA ARG A 33 33.81 -8.24 -6.32
C ARG A 33 34.01 -6.95 -5.53
N GLU A 34 33.02 -6.07 -5.47
CA GLU A 34 33.08 -4.82 -4.71
C GLU A 34 33.15 -5.10 -3.20
N CYS A 35 32.38 -6.08 -2.74
CA CYS A 35 32.39 -6.54 -1.36
C CYS A 35 33.52 -7.54 -1.03
N HIS A 36 34.51 -7.75 -1.91
CA HIS A 36 35.56 -8.76 -1.69
C HIS A 36 36.33 -8.57 -0.37
N ALA A 37 36.51 -7.32 0.07
CA ALA A 37 37.26 -7.02 1.28
C ALA A 37 36.53 -7.46 2.58
N VAL A 38 35.21 -7.65 2.51
CA VAL A 38 34.35 -8.00 3.65
C VAL A 38 33.72 -9.39 3.52
N LEU A 39 33.90 -10.05 2.36
CA LEU A 39 33.38 -11.39 2.10
C LEU A 39 34.50 -12.44 2.20
N PRO A 40 34.35 -13.50 3.00
CA PRO A 40 35.38 -14.53 3.18
C PRO A 40 35.76 -15.26 1.88
N HIS A 41 34.88 -15.27 0.88
CA HIS A 41 35.11 -15.84 -0.46
C HIS A 41 34.67 -14.88 -1.57
N GLY A 42 35.01 -13.60 -1.43
CA GLY A 42 34.77 -12.60 -2.48
C GLY A 42 35.50 -12.91 -3.79
N LEU A 43 34.99 -12.39 -4.90
CA LEU A 43 35.67 -12.51 -6.20
C LEU A 43 36.98 -11.71 -6.18
N SER A 44 38.11 -12.38 -6.45
CA SER A 44 39.44 -11.75 -6.45
C SER A 44 39.80 -11.05 -7.76
N PHE A 45 39.15 -11.43 -8.87
CA PHE A 45 39.36 -10.85 -10.19
C PHE A 45 38.22 -9.88 -10.56
N PHE A 46 38.48 -8.91 -11.43
CA PHE A 46 37.47 -7.95 -11.87
C PHE A 46 36.66 -8.49 -13.07
N PRO A 47 35.38 -8.85 -12.90
CA PRO A 47 34.60 -9.39 -14.00
C PRO A 47 34.33 -8.31 -15.05
N TRP A 48 34.77 -8.55 -16.30
CA TRP A 48 34.58 -7.67 -17.45
C TRP A 48 35.07 -6.22 -17.22
N ALA A 49 36.38 -6.10 -16.96
CA ALA A 49 37.07 -4.82 -16.73
C ALA A 49 36.70 -3.77 -17.78
N GLY A 50 36.26 -2.59 -17.31
CA GLY A 50 35.94 -1.42 -18.13
C GLY A 50 34.63 -1.50 -18.94
N ARG A 51 33.93 -2.63 -19.02
CA ARG A 51 32.65 -2.73 -19.75
C ARG A 51 31.48 -2.49 -18.81
N SER A 52 30.49 -1.66 -19.17
CA SER A 52 29.30 -1.49 -18.33
C SER A 52 28.49 -2.79 -18.24
N VAL A 53 27.72 -2.98 -17.16
CA VAL A 53 26.83 -4.15 -17.01
C VAL A 53 25.88 -4.28 -18.20
N ALA A 54 25.39 -3.15 -18.74
CA ALA A 54 24.53 -3.11 -19.92
C ALA A 54 25.26 -3.58 -21.19
N ASN A 55 26.52 -3.16 -21.40
CA ASN A 55 27.34 -3.63 -22.52
C ASN A 55 27.63 -5.13 -22.43
N VAL A 56 27.92 -5.63 -21.23
CA VAL A 56 28.20 -7.06 -21.02
C VAL A 56 26.94 -7.90 -21.22
N SER A 57 25.78 -7.43 -20.73
CA SER A 57 24.51 -8.14 -20.90
C SER A 57 23.95 -8.03 -22.32
N GLY A 58 24.42 -7.09 -23.14
CA GLY A 58 23.82 -6.76 -24.44
C GLY A 58 22.49 -6.04 -24.30
N MET A 59 22.26 -5.35 -23.18
CA MET A 59 21.03 -4.60 -22.96
C MET A 59 21.11 -3.30 -23.75
N VAL A 60 20.29 -3.19 -24.79
CA VAL A 60 20.04 -1.91 -25.46
C VAL A 60 19.10 -1.10 -24.57
N THR A 61 19.58 0.02 -24.06
CA THR A 61 18.71 1.03 -23.44
C THR A 61 17.89 1.70 -24.53
N HIS A 62 16.60 1.39 -24.59
CA HIS A 62 15.67 2.14 -25.42
C HIS A 62 15.67 3.62 -24.98
N THR A 63 15.79 4.53 -25.94
CA THR A 63 15.67 5.98 -25.74
C THR A 63 14.26 6.39 -25.36
N GLU A 64 13.26 5.61 -25.76
CA GLU A 64 11.85 5.81 -25.43
C GLU A 64 11.43 4.85 -24.31
N ASN A 65 10.75 5.38 -23.30
CA ASN A 65 10.25 4.58 -22.19
C ASN A 65 9.18 3.60 -22.73
N THR A 66 9.29 2.31 -22.40
CA THR A 66 8.43 1.25 -22.96
C THR A 66 7.19 0.96 -22.13
N THR A 67 7.14 1.38 -20.86
CA THR A 67 5.95 1.19 -20.02
C THR A 67 4.87 2.18 -20.45
N PRO A 68 3.66 1.78 -20.88
CA PRO A 68 2.60 2.73 -21.23
C PRO A 68 2.06 3.48 -19.99
N PRO A 69 1.60 4.73 -20.14
CA PRO A 69 0.85 5.40 -19.06
C PRO A 69 -0.45 4.65 -18.79
N LEU A 70 -0.96 4.76 -17.56
CA LEU A 70 -2.28 4.24 -17.23
C LEU A 70 -3.35 5.10 -17.92
N PRO A 71 -4.43 4.50 -18.46
CA PRO A 71 -5.58 5.25 -18.97
C PRO A 71 -6.16 6.17 -17.89
N TRP A 72 -6.79 7.27 -18.31
CA TRP A 72 -7.37 8.25 -17.39
C TRP A 72 -8.48 7.61 -16.53
N GLU A 73 -9.24 6.71 -17.11
CA GLU A 73 -10.33 5.94 -16.51
C GLU A 73 -9.84 4.95 -15.44
N THR A 74 -8.54 4.62 -15.44
CA THR A 74 -7.88 3.88 -14.36
C THR A 74 -7.24 4.84 -13.36
N TRP A 75 -6.54 5.85 -13.87
CA TRP A 75 -5.74 6.78 -13.07
C TRP A 75 -6.61 7.62 -12.14
N ALA A 76 -7.61 8.32 -12.67
CA ALA A 76 -8.40 9.27 -11.90
C ALA A 76 -9.20 8.58 -10.78
N PRO A 77 -9.92 7.46 -11.02
CA PRO A 77 -10.60 6.74 -9.94
C PRO A 77 -9.63 6.22 -8.87
N LEU A 78 -8.45 5.73 -9.28
CA LEU A 78 -7.43 5.25 -8.35
C LEU A 78 -6.89 6.37 -7.44
N ILE A 79 -6.60 7.56 -7.98
CA ILE A 79 -6.14 8.70 -7.19
C ILE A 79 -7.25 9.20 -6.26
N THR A 80 -8.48 9.34 -6.77
CA THR A 80 -9.64 9.79 -5.98
C THR A 80 -9.92 8.83 -4.82
N ALA A 81 -9.97 7.53 -5.08
CA ALA A 81 -10.18 6.52 -4.05
C ALA A 81 -9.05 6.49 -3.02
N SER A 82 -7.79 6.57 -3.48
CA SER A 82 -6.63 6.63 -2.58
C SER A 82 -6.69 7.88 -1.69
N TRP A 83 -7.08 9.02 -2.24
CA TRP A 83 -7.26 10.25 -1.48
C TRP A 83 -8.37 10.13 -0.44
N VAL A 84 -9.53 9.59 -0.80
CA VAL A 84 -10.64 9.37 0.16
C VAL A 84 -10.21 8.46 1.30
N ILE A 85 -9.49 7.37 1.02
CA ILE A 85 -8.99 6.46 2.06
C ILE A 85 -8.02 7.18 3.00
N VAL A 86 -7.08 7.96 2.46
CA VAL A 86 -6.09 8.70 3.25
C VAL A 86 -6.71 9.84 4.05
N ASP A 87 -7.62 10.60 3.45
CA ASP A 87 -8.16 11.81 4.05
C ASP A 87 -9.28 11.50 5.04
N ARG A 88 -10.19 10.58 4.68
CA ARG A 88 -11.43 10.32 5.43
C ARG A 88 -11.41 9.04 6.27
N PHE A 89 -10.78 7.96 5.78
CA PHE A 89 -10.86 6.65 6.47
C PHE A 89 -9.62 6.34 7.32
N SER A 90 -8.55 7.12 7.19
CA SER A 90 -7.28 6.85 7.88
C SER A 90 -7.39 6.89 9.40
N SER A 91 -8.23 7.77 9.96
CA SER A 91 -8.43 7.88 11.41
C SER A 91 -8.92 6.56 12.02
N ASP A 92 -9.93 5.95 11.42
CA ASP A 92 -10.50 4.68 11.90
C ASP A 92 -9.50 3.54 11.74
N ILE A 93 -8.75 3.51 10.63
CA ILE A 93 -7.73 2.48 10.37
C ILE A 93 -6.58 2.58 11.39
N ILE A 94 -6.09 3.80 11.65
CA ILE A 94 -5.00 4.03 12.61
C ILE A 94 -5.49 3.73 14.02
N ALA A 95 -6.68 4.20 14.42
CA ALA A 95 -7.24 3.93 15.73
C ALA A 95 -7.42 2.42 15.96
N ALA A 96 -7.94 1.68 14.99
CA ALA A 96 -8.04 0.22 15.07
C ALA A 96 -6.65 -0.45 15.16
N ALA A 97 -5.68 0.03 14.40
CA ALA A 97 -4.31 -0.48 14.42
C ALA A 97 -3.60 -0.21 15.77
N ASP A 98 -3.86 0.93 16.40
CA ASP A 98 -3.33 1.30 17.71
C ASP A 98 -4.00 0.48 18.81
N THR A 99 -5.32 0.33 18.80
CA THR A 99 -6.04 -0.58 19.71
C THR A 99 -5.47 -2.00 19.58
N ARG A 100 -5.32 -2.51 18.35
CA ARG A 100 -4.74 -3.84 18.10
C ARG A 100 -3.33 -3.99 18.66
N ALA A 101 -2.51 -2.95 18.55
CA ALA A 101 -1.13 -2.96 19.02
C ALA A 101 -1.03 -2.85 20.55
N ALA A 102 -1.96 -2.16 21.19
CA ALA A 102 -2.04 -2.03 22.65
C ALA A 102 -2.52 -3.33 23.33
N LEU A 103 -3.34 -4.13 22.65
CA LEU A 103 -3.84 -5.39 23.18
C LEU A 103 -2.73 -6.45 23.32
N PRO A 104 -2.62 -7.14 24.48
CA PRO A 104 -1.64 -8.19 24.67
C PRO A 104 -1.93 -9.36 23.71
N ARG A 105 -0.89 -9.97 23.13
CA ARG A 105 -1.07 -11.17 22.29
C ARG A 105 -1.62 -12.34 23.11
N ASP A 106 -1.05 -12.52 24.30
CA ASP A 106 -1.39 -13.54 25.27
C ASP A 106 -1.73 -12.86 26.60
N PRO A 107 -3.01 -12.55 26.88
CA PRO A 107 -3.40 -11.92 28.13
C PRO A 107 -3.11 -12.85 29.30
N ARG A 108 -2.32 -12.36 30.28
CA ARG A 108 -1.93 -13.08 31.51
C ARG A 108 -2.58 -12.51 32.78
N GLY A 109 -3.71 -11.84 32.64
CA GLY A 109 -4.42 -11.27 33.79
C GLY A 109 -5.19 -12.33 34.60
N PRO A 110 -6.30 -11.94 35.26
CA PRO A 110 -7.07 -12.82 36.13
C PRO A 110 -7.42 -14.16 35.46
N ALA A 111 -7.52 -15.22 36.27
CA ALA A 111 -7.82 -16.57 35.81
C ALA A 111 -8.91 -17.23 36.68
N GLY A 112 -9.51 -18.31 36.18
CA GLY A 112 -10.57 -19.03 36.90
C GLY A 112 -11.71 -18.10 37.34
N SER A 113 -12.11 -18.19 38.60
CA SER A 113 -13.22 -17.39 39.16
C SER A 113 -13.03 -15.88 39.01
N ASN A 114 -11.81 -15.35 39.11
CA ASN A 114 -11.57 -13.91 38.96
C ASN A 114 -11.76 -13.44 37.51
N ALA A 115 -11.39 -14.27 36.53
CA ALA A 115 -11.70 -14.00 35.12
C ALA A 115 -13.20 -14.08 34.85
N TYR A 116 -13.90 -15.01 35.52
CA TYR A 116 -15.34 -15.12 35.42
C TYR A 116 -16.05 -13.90 36.00
N SER A 117 -15.59 -13.37 37.15
CA SER A 117 -16.10 -12.11 37.71
C SER A 117 -15.93 -10.94 36.74
N ALA A 118 -14.75 -10.80 36.12
CA ALA A 118 -14.52 -9.74 35.12
C ALA A 118 -15.44 -9.88 33.89
N LEU A 119 -15.71 -11.11 33.44
CA LEU A 119 -16.65 -11.38 32.37
C LEU A 119 -18.10 -11.06 32.80
N LEU A 120 -18.48 -11.41 34.02
CA LEU A 120 -19.80 -11.11 34.57
C LEU A 120 -20.00 -9.59 34.64
N ASP A 121 -19.06 -8.86 35.23
CA ASP A 121 -19.08 -7.40 35.32
C ASP A 121 -19.20 -6.76 33.93
N TRP A 122 -18.43 -7.24 32.95
CA TRP A 122 -18.53 -6.79 31.55
C TRP A 122 -19.93 -7.01 30.99
N THR A 123 -20.52 -8.18 31.23
CA THR A 123 -21.85 -8.51 30.74
C THR A 123 -22.98 -7.75 31.44
N GLU A 124 -22.86 -7.49 32.74
CA GLU A 124 -23.82 -6.72 33.53
C GLU A 124 -23.79 -5.23 33.15
N GLN A 125 -22.63 -4.71 32.75
CA GLN A 125 -22.48 -3.36 32.22
C GLN A 125 -22.98 -3.22 30.76
N GLY A 126 -23.52 -4.28 30.16
CA GLY A 126 -23.97 -4.27 28.77
C GLY A 126 -22.82 -4.25 27.75
N GLY A 127 -21.62 -4.69 28.15
CA GLY A 127 -20.45 -4.71 27.28
C GLY A 127 -20.69 -5.57 26.02
N PRO A 128 -20.24 -5.10 24.84
CA PRO A 128 -20.45 -5.81 23.59
C PRO A 128 -19.65 -7.11 23.53
N ILE A 129 -20.19 -8.11 22.84
CA ILE A 129 -19.53 -9.38 22.57
C ILE A 129 -19.04 -9.36 21.12
N PRO A 130 -17.71 -9.35 20.89
CA PRO A 130 -17.17 -9.36 19.55
C PRO A 130 -17.49 -10.71 18.88
N LEU A 131 -17.95 -10.67 17.64
CA LEU A 131 -18.19 -11.85 16.81
C LEU A 131 -17.14 -11.96 15.70
N HIS A 132 -16.84 -13.18 15.29
CA HIS A 132 -16.03 -13.43 14.11
C HIS A 132 -16.73 -12.94 12.85
N THR A 133 -16.02 -12.16 12.05
CA THR A 133 -16.48 -11.63 10.76
C THR A 133 -16.38 -12.66 9.63
N GLY A 134 -15.62 -13.74 9.83
CA GLY A 134 -15.25 -14.72 8.82
C GLY A 134 -14.05 -14.29 7.95
N PHE A 135 -13.36 -13.20 8.30
CA PHE A 135 -12.17 -12.73 7.60
C PHE A 135 -10.92 -12.76 8.50
N GLY A 136 -9.75 -12.87 7.87
CA GLY A 136 -8.46 -13.01 8.55
C GLY A 136 -8.08 -14.46 8.85
N ARG A 137 -7.03 -14.64 9.66
CA ARG A 137 -6.52 -15.97 10.03
C ARG A 137 -7.32 -16.54 11.20
N THR A 138 -8.52 -17.01 10.92
CA THR A 138 -9.39 -17.68 11.89
C THR A 138 -9.97 -18.97 11.33
N ASN A 139 -10.03 -20.01 12.16
CA ASN A 139 -10.73 -21.26 11.84
C ASN A 139 -12.20 -21.24 12.30
N HIS A 140 -12.63 -20.14 12.92
CA HIS A 140 -13.98 -19.98 13.46
C HIS A 140 -14.93 -19.50 12.37
N GLN A 141 -16.17 -19.96 12.44
CA GLN A 141 -17.21 -19.54 11.51
C GLN A 141 -17.65 -18.11 11.82
N ARG A 142 -18.09 -17.40 10.78
CA ARG A 142 -18.72 -16.09 10.94
C ARG A 142 -19.90 -16.18 11.91
N GLY A 143 -20.04 -15.20 12.79
CA GLY A 143 -21.12 -15.12 13.77
C GLY A 143 -20.83 -15.85 15.10
N GLN A 144 -19.79 -16.68 15.16
CA GLN A 144 -19.34 -17.24 16.44
C GLN A 144 -18.69 -16.14 17.29
N ALA A 145 -18.83 -16.25 18.62
CA ALA A 145 -18.17 -15.34 19.56
C ALA A 145 -16.64 -15.38 19.37
N ASN A 146 -16.03 -14.21 19.23
CA ASN A 146 -14.59 -14.04 19.13
C ASN A 146 -13.98 -13.96 20.53
N THR A 147 -13.90 -15.12 21.18
CA THR A 147 -13.39 -15.25 22.55
C THR A 147 -11.96 -14.74 22.67
N VAL A 148 -11.12 -14.94 21.65
CA VAL A 148 -9.74 -14.44 21.63
C VAL A 148 -9.69 -12.91 21.73
N LEU A 149 -10.56 -12.20 21.00
CA LEU A 149 -10.61 -10.75 21.11
C LEU A 149 -11.20 -10.33 22.46
N LEU A 150 -12.25 -10.99 22.93
CA LEU A 150 -12.87 -10.68 24.22
C LEU A 150 -11.87 -10.85 25.38
N GLU A 151 -11.11 -11.94 25.40
CA GLU A 151 -10.05 -12.21 26.37
C GLU A 151 -8.98 -11.11 26.37
N ARG A 152 -8.60 -10.62 25.19
CA ARG A 152 -7.63 -9.52 25.04
C ARG A 152 -8.19 -8.20 25.54
N LEU A 153 -9.44 -7.88 25.21
CA LEU A 153 -10.12 -6.65 25.63
C LEU A 153 -10.25 -6.60 27.16
N LEU A 154 -10.62 -7.72 27.78
CA LEU A 154 -10.77 -7.84 29.23
C LEU A 154 -9.45 -8.09 29.97
N GLY A 155 -8.38 -8.43 29.25
CA GLY A 155 -7.10 -8.81 29.82
C GLY A 155 -7.14 -10.12 30.64
N ILE A 156 -8.14 -10.97 30.44
CA ILE A 156 -8.32 -12.22 31.19
C ILE A 156 -7.57 -13.40 30.58
N ASN A 157 -7.23 -14.40 31.38
CA ASN A 157 -6.52 -15.58 30.92
C ASN A 157 -7.43 -16.53 30.10
N ALA A 158 -6.98 -16.92 28.90
CA ALA A 158 -7.71 -17.79 27.97
C ALA A 158 -8.04 -19.19 28.53
N ASN A 159 -7.31 -19.65 29.57
CA ASN A 159 -7.55 -20.93 30.20
C ASN A 159 -8.94 -21.07 30.83
N ILE A 160 -9.65 -19.97 31.07
CA ILE A 160 -11.04 -19.99 31.54
C ILE A 160 -11.99 -20.70 30.56
N LEU A 161 -11.68 -20.70 29.26
CA LEU A 161 -12.49 -21.34 28.22
C LEU A 161 -11.90 -22.67 27.73
N SER A 162 -10.69 -23.03 28.18
CA SER A 162 -10.01 -24.26 27.77
C SER A 162 -10.46 -25.46 28.60
N ARG A 163 -11.20 -26.40 28.00
CA ARG A 163 -11.68 -27.63 28.66
C ARG A 163 -10.58 -28.53 29.25
N ALA A 164 -9.35 -28.39 28.78
CA ALA A 164 -8.20 -29.15 29.28
C ALA A 164 -7.55 -28.50 30.52
N SER A 165 -7.96 -27.28 30.89
CA SER A 165 -7.40 -26.54 32.02
C SER A 165 -8.16 -26.81 33.31
N HIS A 166 -7.44 -26.83 34.44
CA HIS A 166 -8.05 -26.80 35.78
C HIS A 166 -8.79 -25.48 36.10
N GLN A 167 -8.56 -24.44 35.28
CA GLN A 167 -9.20 -23.12 35.40
C GLN A 167 -10.45 -22.99 34.52
N TYR A 168 -10.84 -24.06 33.83
CA TYR A 168 -12.00 -24.07 32.96
C TYR A 168 -13.28 -23.75 33.75
N MET A 169 -14.07 -22.80 33.24
CA MET A 169 -15.39 -22.50 33.79
C MET A 169 -16.46 -22.67 32.71
N PRO A 170 -17.30 -23.72 32.79
CA PRO A 170 -18.36 -23.94 31.82
C PRO A 170 -19.38 -22.79 31.79
N ASP A 171 -19.64 -22.17 32.95
CA ASP A 171 -20.56 -21.03 33.08
C ASP A 171 -20.05 -19.80 32.32
N ALA A 172 -18.73 -19.60 32.22
CA ALA A 172 -18.14 -18.52 31.42
C ALA A 172 -18.44 -18.72 29.93
N ALA A 173 -18.27 -19.95 29.42
CA ALA A 173 -18.58 -20.28 28.03
C ALA A 173 -20.08 -20.16 27.73
N ALA A 174 -20.94 -20.56 28.67
CA ALA A 174 -22.39 -20.41 28.55
C ALA A 174 -22.81 -18.93 28.56
N LEU A 175 -22.21 -18.11 29.43
CA LEU A 175 -22.45 -16.67 29.51
C LEU A 175 -22.06 -15.96 28.22
N ILE A 176 -20.87 -16.25 27.66
CA ILE A 176 -20.44 -15.69 26.38
C ILE A 176 -21.39 -16.10 25.26
N THR A 177 -21.78 -17.38 25.21
CA THR A 177 -22.66 -17.90 24.15
C THR A 177 -24.05 -17.26 24.22
N LYS A 178 -24.62 -17.14 25.43
CA LYS A 178 -25.89 -16.44 25.66
C LYS A 178 -25.80 -14.97 25.24
N ALA A 179 -24.74 -14.29 25.64
CA ALA A 179 -24.53 -12.88 25.31
C ALA A 179 -24.26 -12.64 23.82
N ALA A 180 -23.59 -13.57 23.14
CA ALA A 180 -23.33 -13.51 21.70
C ALA A 180 -24.58 -13.76 20.86
N ALA A 181 -25.59 -14.45 21.40
CA ALA A 181 -26.88 -14.68 20.74
C ALA A 181 -27.81 -13.46 20.82
N ASP A 182 -27.52 -12.48 21.68
CA ASP A 182 -28.27 -11.25 21.82
C ASP A 182 -27.81 -10.21 20.78
N PRO A 183 -28.67 -9.82 19.81
CA PRO A 183 -28.32 -8.87 18.76
C PRO A 183 -27.93 -7.47 19.27
N GLU A 184 -28.41 -7.05 20.44
CA GLU A 184 -28.08 -5.74 21.01
C GLU A 184 -26.66 -5.72 21.60
N ARG A 185 -26.14 -6.90 21.95
CA ARG A 185 -24.80 -7.07 22.53
C ARG A 185 -23.78 -7.56 21.53
N ALA A 186 -24.20 -8.30 20.51
CA ALA A 186 -23.33 -8.87 19.52
C ALA A 186 -22.78 -7.80 18.55
N THR A 187 -21.46 -7.76 18.35
CA THR A 187 -20.83 -6.83 17.39
C THR A 187 -19.85 -7.58 16.49
N PHE A 188 -20.06 -7.57 15.19
CA PHE A 188 -19.12 -8.17 14.25
C PHE A 188 -17.79 -7.41 14.23
N GLY A 189 -16.67 -8.16 14.35
CA GLY A 189 -15.35 -7.56 14.51
C GLY A 189 -15.16 -7.08 15.93
N GLY A 190 -15.72 -5.92 16.27
CA GLY A 190 -15.76 -5.38 17.63
C GLY A 190 -14.42 -4.90 18.20
N LEU A 191 -13.40 -4.69 17.36
CA LEU A 191 -12.12 -4.11 17.78
C LEU A 191 -12.16 -2.57 17.82
N HIS A 192 -12.86 -1.97 16.86
CA HIS A 192 -13.02 -0.53 16.75
C HIS A 192 -14.39 -0.23 16.12
N ILE A 193 -14.97 0.91 16.47
CA ILE A 193 -16.25 1.37 15.91
C ILE A 193 -15.93 2.39 14.81
N PRO A 194 -16.22 2.10 13.54
CA PRO A 194 -16.01 3.04 12.44
C PRO A 194 -16.78 4.35 12.66
N THR A 195 -16.15 5.47 12.36
CA THR A 195 -16.73 6.81 12.52
C THR A 195 -16.89 7.56 11.20
N ALA A 196 -16.10 7.20 10.18
CA ALA A 196 -16.15 7.90 8.91
C ALA A 196 -17.46 7.58 8.14
N VAL A 197 -18.19 8.65 7.81
CA VAL A 197 -19.47 8.59 7.10
C VAL A 197 -19.24 8.60 5.59
N VAL A 198 -20.03 7.85 4.84
CA VAL A 198 -20.13 7.83 3.37
C VAL A 198 -21.55 8.24 2.98
N TRP A 199 -21.65 9.11 1.97
CA TRP A 199 -22.93 9.55 1.39
C TRP A 199 -23.21 8.76 0.12
N HIS A 200 -24.45 8.28 -0.04
CA HIS A 200 -24.89 7.48 -1.16
C HIS A 200 -25.73 8.30 -2.15
N PRO A 201 -25.82 7.90 -3.43
CA PRO A 201 -26.60 8.63 -4.44
C PRO A 201 -28.09 8.80 -4.13
N ASP A 202 -28.65 7.92 -3.28
CA ASP A 202 -30.03 7.98 -2.81
C ASP A 202 -30.25 8.99 -1.65
N GLY A 203 -29.22 9.76 -1.29
CA GLY A 203 -29.28 10.78 -0.25
C GLY A 203 -29.11 10.23 1.18
N THR A 204 -28.98 8.92 1.34
CA THR A 204 -28.73 8.31 2.65
C THR A 204 -27.23 8.28 2.97
N SER A 205 -26.90 8.04 4.24
CA SER A 205 -25.51 7.85 4.67
C SER A 205 -25.33 6.55 5.44
N SER A 206 -24.10 6.04 5.44
CA SER A 206 -23.66 4.91 6.27
C SER A 206 -22.24 5.13 6.73
N THR A 207 -21.74 4.31 7.67
CA THR A 207 -20.31 4.17 7.86
C THR A 207 -19.64 3.58 6.61
N TRP A 208 -18.34 3.82 6.45
CA TRP A 208 -17.57 3.31 5.30
C TRP A 208 -17.37 1.78 5.33
N VAL A 209 -17.33 1.22 6.53
CA VAL A 209 -17.37 -0.22 6.84
C VAL A 209 -18.25 -0.43 8.07
N ASP A 210 -18.74 -1.65 8.27
CA ASP A 210 -19.59 -1.99 9.42
C ASP A 210 -18.83 -2.81 10.47
N GLU A 211 -17.82 -3.56 10.05
CA GLU A 211 -17.11 -4.54 10.87
C GLU A 211 -15.62 -4.22 10.91
N LEU A 212 -15.08 -3.92 12.09
CA LEU A 212 -13.64 -3.79 12.26
C LEU A 212 -13.18 -4.75 13.36
N GLY A 213 -12.58 -5.86 12.93
CA GLY A 213 -11.93 -6.84 13.80
C GLY A 213 -10.41 -6.85 13.62
N LEU A 214 -9.77 -7.83 14.25
CA LEU A 214 -8.31 -8.03 14.18
C LEU A 214 -7.82 -8.28 12.75
N GLY A 215 -8.56 -9.07 11.97
CA GLY A 215 -8.20 -9.45 10.61
C GLY A 215 -8.39 -8.30 9.62
N GLU A 216 -9.52 -7.60 9.70
CA GLU A 216 -9.83 -6.43 8.89
C GLU A 216 -8.77 -5.35 9.08
N THR A 217 -8.40 -5.08 10.34
CA THR A 217 -7.40 -4.06 10.67
C THR A 217 -6.05 -4.36 10.00
N GLU A 218 -5.55 -5.59 10.08
CA GLU A 218 -4.28 -5.97 9.43
C GLU A 218 -4.34 -5.78 7.90
N HIS A 219 -5.49 -6.08 7.29
CA HIS A 219 -5.70 -5.87 5.86
C HIS A 219 -5.78 -4.39 5.52
N LEU A 220 -6.52 -3.60 6.29
CA LEU A 220 -6.76 -2.17 6.06
C LEU A 220 -5.51 -1.32 6.29
N GLU A 221 -4.61 -1.72 7.21
CA GLU A 221 -3.27 -1.13 7.30
C GLU A 221 -2.51 -1.26 5.96
N SER A 222 -2.67 -2.40 5.27
CA SER A 222 -2.08 -2.64 3.95
C SER A 222 -2.74 -1.80 2.86
N VAL A 223 -4.07 -1.66 2.91
CA VAL A 223 -4.85 -0.82 1.97
C VAL A 223 -4.43 0.65 2.11
N LEU A 224 -4.38 1.17 3.33
CA LEU A 224 -3.98 2.54 3.60
C LEU A 224 -2.53 2.81 3.16
N ARG A 225 -1.61 1.88 3.45
CA ARG A 225 -0.22 1.99 2.98
C ARG A 225 -0.12 1.98 1.45
N GLY A 226 -0.93 1.16 0.78
CA GLY A 226 -1.08 1.14 -0.67
C GLY A 226 -1.58 2.48 -1.22
N ALA A 227 -2.63 3.05 -0.61
CA ALA A 227 -3.19 4.36 -0.98
C ALA A 227 -2.15 5.48 -0.82
N CYS A 228 -1.41 5.49 0.30
CA CYS A 228 -0.33 6.45 0.51
C CYS A 228 0.76 6.35 -0.56
N TYR A 229 1.18 5.12 -0.88
CA TYR A 229 2.19 4.89 -1.92
C TYR A 229 1.72 5.39 -3.29
N VAL A 230 0.47 5.07 -3.66
CA VAL A 230 -0.14 5.52 -4.92
C VAL A 230 -0.13 7.04 -5.00
N LEU A 231 -0.64 7.75 -3.99
CA LEU A 231 -0.68 9.22 -4.00
C LEU A 231 0.72 9.84 -4.10
N ILE A 232 1.68 9.36 -3.30
CA ILE A 232 3.05 9.89 -3.33
C ILE A 232 3.65 9.67 -4.73
N ALA A 233 3.63 8.44 -5.25
CA ALA A 233 4.20 8.12 -6.56
C ALA A 233 3.54 8.92 -7.70
N SER A 234 2.22 9.14 -7.59
CA SER A 234 1.40 9.70 -8.66
C SER A 234 1.36 11.23 -8.68
N LEU A 235 1.72 11.88 -7.57
CA LEU A 235 1.57 13.34 -7.43
C LEU A 235 2.90 14.04 -7.21
N THR A 236 3.95 13.29 -6.86
CA THR A 236 5.33 13.81 -6.82
C THR A 236 6.14 13.39 -8.03
N GLY A 237 5.73 12.30 -8.70
CA GLY A 237 6.50 11.67 -9.75
C GLY A 237 7.81 11.05 -9.24
N MET A 238 8.04 10.83 -7.95
CA MET A 238 9.25 10.17 -7.41
C MET A 238 9.43 8.73 -7.94
N ARG A 239 10.68 8.26 -8.00
CA ARG A 239 11.00 6.84 -8.32
C ARG A 239 10.76 5.98 -7.09
N ASP A 240 10.53 4.67 -7.31
CA ASP A 240 10.37 3.70 -6.23
C ASP A 240 11.47 3.78 -5.17
N SER A 241 12.74 3.80 -5.58
CA SER A 241 13.86 3.95 -4.64
C SER A 241 13.83 5.27 -3.87
N GLU A 242 13.45 6.38 -4.52
CA GLU A 242 13.33 7.69 -3.87
C GLU A 242 12.16 7.69 -2.86
N ILE A 243 11.07 6.96 -3.13
CA ILE A 243 9.92 6.84 -2.23
C ILE A 243 10.27 5.97 -1.01
N GLN A 244 11.02 4.88 -1.22
CA GLN A 244 11.41 3.97 -0.14
C GLN A 244 12.37 4.62 0.87
N GLU A 245 13.16 5.60 0.44
CA GLU A 245 14.07 6.39 1.29
C GLU A 245 13.36 7.52 2.06
N LEU A 246 12.04 7.67 1.92
CA LEU A 246 11.30 8.66 2.70
C LEU A 246 11.29 8.29 4.20
N THR A 247 11.60 9.29 5.02
CA THR A 247 11.62 9.20 6.47
C THR A 247 10.55 10.09 7.09
N ARG A 248 10.30 9.93 8.39
CA ARG A 248 9.38 10.78 9.15
C ARG A 248 9.72 12.27 9.05
N ASP A 249 11.00 12.60 8.88
CA ASP A 249 11.51 13.96 8.76
C ASP A 249 11.65 14.44 7.30
N SER A 250 11.07 13.71 6.35
CA SER A 250 11.16 14.07 4.93
C SER A 250 10.38 15.32 4.55
N HIS A 251 9.47 15.82 5.38
CA HIS A 251 8.78 17.08 5.09
C HIS A 251 9.76 18.26 5.19
N THR A 252 9.82 19.07 4.14
CA THR A 252 10.69 20.25 4.06
C THR A 252 10.02 21.36 3.26
N THR A 253 10.75 22.45 3.03
CA THR A 253 10.34 23.58 2.17
C THR A 253 11.37 23.78 1.08
N LYS A 254 10.89 24.02 -0.15
CA LYS A 254 11.72 24.38 -1.30
C LYS A 254 11.08 25.58 -2.00
N ASP A 255 11.84 26.68 -2.11
CA ASP A 255 11.36 27.93 -2.73
C ASP A 255 10.08 28.48 -2.08
N GLY A 256 9.98 28.36 -0.75
CA GLY A 256 8.81 28.78 0.03
C GLY A 256 7.58 27.87 -0.08
N LEU A 257 7.67 26.77 -0.84
CA LEU A 257 6.60 25.80 -1.03
C LEU A 257 6.89 24.48 -0.31
N ALA A 258 5.84 23.80 0.14
CA ALA A 258 5.97 22.49 0.76
C ALA A 258 6.61 21.47 -0.19
N ALA A 259 7.52 20.67 0.35
CA ALA A 259 8.31 19.71 -0.41
C ALA A 259 8.62 18.46 0.43
N LEU A 260 9.01 17.39 -0.26
CA LEU A 260 9.59 16.20 0.35
C LEU A 260 11.08 16.12 0.05
N SER A 261 11.88 15.76 1.04
CA SER A 261 13.29 15.44 0.90
C SER A 261 13.52 13.93 1.00
N SER A 262 14.28 13.38 0.06
CA SER A 262 14.66 11.97 0.03
C SER A 262 16.03 11.79 -0.62
N ILE A 263 16.50 10.55 -0.69
CA ILE A 263 17.78 10.19 -1.31
C ILE A 263 17.57 9.70 -2.74
N GLN A 264 18.29 10.30 -3.68
CA GLN A 264 18.39 9.84 -5.06
C GLN A 264 19.70 9.07 -5.25
N HIS A 265 19.60 7.78 -5.58
CA HIS A 265 20.77 6.98 -5.96
C HIS A 265 21.04 6.97 -7.47
N LYS A 266 19.97 7.03 -8.29
CA LYS A 266 20.10 6.89 -9.74
C LYS A 266 20.61 8.19 -10.37
N GLY A 267 21.74 8.12 -11.07
CA GLY A 267 22.37 9.25 -11.75
C GLY A 267 23.42 9.97 -10.90
N THR A 268 23.71 9.46 -9.71
CA THR A 268 24.70 9.99 -8.78
C THR A 268 25.93 9.09 -8.77
N GLU A 269 27.13 9.68 -8.71
CA GLU A 269 28.40 8.93 -8.60
C GLU A 269 28.64 8.39 -7.16
N ARG A 270 27.88 8.88 -6.18
CA ARG A 270 27.99 8.52 -4.76
C ARG A 270 27.16 7.26 -4.45
N PRO A 271 27.75 6.21 -3.85
CA PRO A 271 27.02 5.01 -3.45
C PRO A 271 25.86 5.29 -2.48
N ASP A 272 26.08 6.22 -1.54
CA ASP A 272 25.07 6.63 -0.54
C ASP A 272 23.93 7.48 -1.11
N GLY A 273 23.99 7.79 -2.43
CA GLY A 273 23.06 8.69 -3.09
C GLY A 273 23.28 10.17 -2.75
N GLU A 274 22.40 11.01 -3.25
CA GLU A 274 22.40 12.45 -3.02
C GLU A 274 21.03 12.91 -2.55
N ARG A 275 21.00 13.85 -1.60
CA ARG A 275 19.76 14.42 -1.10
C ARG A 275 19.11 15.27 -2.20
N ARG A 276 17.84 15.00 -2.46
CA ARG A 276 17.02 15.76 -3.41
C ARG A 276 15.67 16.12 -2.79
N THR A 277 15.05 17.14 -3.36
CA THR A 277 13.75 17.67 -2.93
C THR A 277 12.73 17.68 -4.07
N TRP A 278 11.50 17.31 -3.78
CA TRP A 278 10.35 17.29 -4.68
C TRP A 278 9.26 18.20 -4.14
N TRP A 279 8.67 19.06 -4.96
CA TRP A 279 7.51 19.82 -4.50
C TRP A 279 6.35 18.86 -4.22
N ALA A 280 5.63 19.16 -3.14
CA ALA A 280 4.56 18.32 -2.64
C ALA A 280 3.37 19.18 -2.26
N HIS A 281 2.28 19.01 -3.01
CA HIS A 281 1.03 19.68 -2.72
C HIS A 281 0.40 19.14 -1.42
N ARG A 282 -0.60 19.86 -0.88
CA ARG A 282 -1.25 19.53 0.39
C ARG A 282 -1.72 18.06 0.52
N PRO A 283 -2.34 17.42 -0.49
CA PRO A 283 -2.71 16.00 -0.38
C PRO A 283 -1.51 15.05 -0.14
N VAL A 284 -0.34 15.35 -0.70
CA VAL A 284 0.89 14.54 -0.48
C VAL A 284 1.42 14.78 0.94
N ILE A 285 1.42 16.02 1.42
CA ILE A 285 1.85 16.31 2.80
C ILE A 285 0.96 15.58 3.80
N ARG A 286 -0.36 15.67 3.64
CA ARG A 286 -1.33 14.90 4.45
C ARG A 286 -1.07 13.39 4.37
N THR A 287 -0.75 12.88 3.18
CA THR A 287 -0.42 11.47 2.99
C THR A 287 0.81 11.05 3.79
N VAL A 288 1.85 11.88 3.82
CA VAL A 288 3.08 11.65 4.59
C VAL A 288 2.79 11.66 6.10
N GLU A 289 1.97 12.60 6.57
CA GLU A 289 1.53 12.65 7.98
C GLU A 289 0.77 11.38 8.40
N VAL A 290 -0.22 10.98 7.59
CA VAL A 290 -1.01 9.76 7.81
C VAL A 290 -0.14 8.52 7.79
N LEU A 291 0.79 8.42 6.83
CA LEU A 291 1.73 7.31 6.75
C LEU A 291 2.70 7.29 7.94
N GLY A 292 3.11 8.46 8.44
CA GLY A 292 3.89 8.60 9.66
C GLY A 292 3.16 8.04 10.88
N ASN A 293 1.86 8.31 11.01
CA ASN A 293 1.06 7.76 12.11
C ASN A 293 0.81 6.25 11.96
N LEU A 294 0.73 5.75 10.72
CA LEU A 294 0.52 4.33 10.44
C LEU A 294 1.79 3.48 10.64
N THR A 295 2.96 3.99 10.23
CA THR A 295 4.19 3.19 10.21
C THR A 295 4.67 2.87 11.63
N ARG A 296 5.10 1.63 11.83
CA ARG A 296 5.70 1.15 13.09
C ARG A 296 7.22 1.17 13.06
N HIS A 297 7.84 1.66 11.98
CA HIS A 297 9.28 1.84 11.91
C HIS A 297 9.65 3.20 12.50
N ASP A 298 10.79 3.27 13.19
CA ASP A 298 11.19 4.47 13.94
C ASP A 298 11.62 5.65 13.04
N THR A 299 11.92 5.39 11.77
CA THR A 299 12.57 6.34 10.86
C THR A 299 11.92 6.34 9.49
N HIS A 300 11.85 5.19 8.82
CA HIS A 300 11.33 5.07 7.46
C HIS A 300 9.80 5.08 7.42
N LEU A 301 9.24 5.79 6.45
CA LEU A 301 7.80 5.79 6.18
C LEU A 301 7.34 4.51 5.49
N PHE A 302 8.15 4.00 4.56
CA PHE A 302 7.97 2.69 3.95
C PHE A 302 9.06 1.74 4.43
N ALA A 303 8.66 0.71 5.17
CA ALA A 303 9.56 -0.32 5.66
C ALA A 303 8.91 -1.70 5.57
N ARG A 304 9.72 -2.75 5.49
CA ARG A 304 9.21 -4.13 5.47
C ARG A 304 8.50 -4.53 6.76
N ARG A 305 9.02 -4.08 7.91
CA ARG A 305 8.46 -4.27 9.27
C ARG A 305 9.12 -3.29 10.25
N SER A 306 8.58 -3.16 11.47
CA SER A 306 9.03 -2.19 12.48
C SER A 306 10.55 -2.13 12.70
N GLY A 307 11.21 -3.28 12.87
CA GLY A 307 12.67 -3.37 13.06
C GLY A 307 13.45 -3.73 11.79
N ASN A 308 12.91 -3.51 10.59
CA ASN A 308 13.61 -3.81 9.34
C ASN A 308 13.21 -2.81 8.25
N ALA A 309 14.12 -1.85 8.01
CA ALA A 309 14.07 -0.86 6.93
C ALA A 309 14.22 -1.47 5.52
N GLY A 310 14.29 -2.79 5.40
CA GLY A 310 14.36 -3.47 4.11
C GLY A 310 13.20 -3.13 3.20
N SER A 311 13.40 -3.39 1.91
CA SER A 311 12.54 -2.89 0.84
C SER A 311 11.06 -3.24 1.05
N TYR A 312 10.24 -2.20 1.00
CA TYR A 312 8.80 -2.29 0.96
C TYR A 312 8.34 -2.81 -0.41
N LEU A 313 7.32 -3.67 -0.42
CA LEU A 313 6.79 -4.28 -1.64
C LEU A 313 5.44 -3.63 -2.01
N PRO A 314 5.42 -2.52 -2.77
CA PRO A 314 4.21 -1.76 -3.05
C PRO A 314 3.15 -2.55 -3.82
N ASN A 315 3.56 -3.45 -4.72
CA ASN A 315 2.64 -4.20 -5.59
C ASN A 315 1.58 -4.98 -4.80
N ARG A 316 1.95 -5.55 -3.64
CA ARG A 316 1.01 -6.30 -2.78
C ARG A 316 -0.07 -5.39 -2.21
N ASP A 317 0.34 -4.23 -1.73
CA ASP A 317 -0.53 -3.28 -1.02
C ASP A 317 -1.40 -2.50 -2.02
N ILE A 318 -0.86 -2.18 -3.20
CA ILE A 318 -1.63 -1.64 -4.34
C ILE A 318 -2.70 -2.65 -4.79
N ALA A 319 -2.37 -3.94 -4.91
CA ALA A 319 -3.35 -4.95 -5.28
C ALA A 319 -4.47 -5.08 -4.24
N ARG A 320 -4.14 -5.04 -2.95
CA ARG A 320 -5.14 -5.03 -1.85
C ARG A 320 -6.00 -3.79 -1.86
N LEU A 321 -5.42 -2.62 -2.10
CA LEU A 321 -6.16 -1.37 -2.25
C LEU A 321 -7.21 -1.48 -3.36
N ILE A 322 -6.79 -1.91 -4.55
CA ILE A 322 -7.70 -2.01 -5.70
C ILE A 322 -8.78 -3.06 -5.44
N ALA A 323 -8.43 -4.22 -4.88
CA ALA A 323 -9.40 -5.23 -4.49
C ALA A 323 -10.41 -4.69 -3.48
N PHE A 324 -9.95 -4.02 -2.41
CA PHE A 324 -10.84 -3.42 -1.42
C PHE A 324 -11.84 -2.41 -2.00
N ILE A 325 -11.42 -1.64 -3.00
CA ILE A 325 -12.28 -0.66 -3.68
C ILE A 325 -13.29 -1.33 -4.61
N ASN A 326 -12.84 -2.34 -5.37
CA ASN A 326 -13.63 -2.96 -6.43
C ASN A 326 -14.50 -4.14 -5.95
N ASP A 327 -14.14 -4.79 -4.84
CA ASP A 327 -14.84 -5.97 -4.33
C ASP A 327 -16.26 -5.62 -3.86
N ASP A 328 -17.15 -6.60 -3.95
CA ASP A 328 -18.54 -6.51 -3.49
C ASP A 328 -18.59 -6.04 -2.02
N PRO A 329 -19.31 -4.94 -1.71
CA PRO A 329 -19.49 -4.46 -0.34
C PRO A 329 -19.98 -5.53 0.65
N ALA A 330 -20.71 -6.56 0.19
CA ALA A 330 -21.16 -7.66 1.05
C ALA A 330 -20.06 -8.67 1.43
N GLN A 331 -18.97 -8.73 0.66
CA GLN A 331 -17.92 -9.75 0.78
C GLN A 331 -16.55 -9.20 1.17
N ARG A 332 -16.29 -7.93 0.87
CA ARG A 332 -15.01 -7.29 1.17
C ARG A 332 -14.73 -7.21 2.68
N PRO A 333 -13.47 -7.04 3.09
CA PRO A 333 -13.11 -6.83 4.49
C PRO A 333 -13.88 -5.65 5.10
N GLY A 334 -14.49 -5.90 6.26
CA GLY A 334 -15.30 -4.94 7.01
C GLY A 334 -16.73 -4.73 6.52
N ARG A 335 -17.09 -5.27 5.36
CA ARG A 335 -18.43 -5.18 4.76
C ARG A 335 -18.96 -3.73 4.72
N GLY A 336 -20.26 -3.56 4.52
CA GLY A 336 -20.90 -2.25 4.46
C GLY A 336 -21.78 -2.10 3.24
N ARG A 337 -22.42 -0.92 3.14
CA ARG A 337 -23.27 -0.57 1.99
C ARG A 337 -22.47 -0.17 0.74
N GLY A 338 -21.21 0.20 0.91
CA GLY A 338 -20.32 0.65 -0.16
C GLY A 338 -19.48 1.86 0.25
N LEU A 339 -18.46 2.21 -0.54
CA LEU A 339 -17.56 3.36 -0.23
C LEU A 339 -17.98 4.66 -0.93
N GLY A 340 -18.99 4.62 -1.81
CA GLY A 340 -19.30 5.75 -2.70
C GLY A 340 -18.14 6.08 -3.65
N LEU A 341 -17.31 5.09 -3.98
CA LEU A 341 -16.15 5.22 -4.86
C LEU A 341 -16.44 4.58 -6.22
N GLU A 342 -15.86 5.17 -7.26
CA GLU A 342 -15.91 4.60 -8.60
C GLU A 342 -15.06 3.32 -8.70
N HIS A 343 -15.57 2.35 -9.46
CA HIS A 343 -14.82 1.13 -9.75
C HIS A 343 -13.58 1.44 -10.59
N ILE A 344 -12.43 0.93 -10.16
CA ILE A 344 -11.15 1.13 -10.85
C ILE A 344 -11.02 0.07 -11.96
N ALA A 345 -11.12 0.50 -13.22
CA ALA A 345 -10.86 -0.38 -14.35
C ALA A 345 -9.36 -0.71 -14.44
N ILE A 346 -9.00 -2.00 -14.44
CA ILE A 346 -7.60 -2.43 -14.61
C ILE A 346 -7.38 -2.86 -16.07
N PRO A 347 -6.51 -2.17 -16.84
CA PRO A 347 -6.26 -2.54 -18.23
C PRO A 347 -5.60 -3.92 -18.32
N ARG A 348 -6.05 -4.76 -19.27
CA ARG A 348 -5.51 -6.11 -19.45
C ARG A 348 -4.00 -6.07 -19.69
N GLY A 349 -3.25 -6.81 -18.89
CA GLY A 349 -1.79 -6.94 -19.03
C GLY A 349 -0.98 -5.73 -18.57
N GLN A 350 -1.60 -4.67 -18.06
CA GLN A 350 -0.88 -3.51 -17.53
C GLN A 350 -0.79 -3.58 -16.01
N ALA A 351 0.43 -3.62 -15.49
CA ALA A 351 0.67 -3.60 -14.05
C ALA A 351 0.64 -2.16 -13.52
N ILE A 352 -0.06 -1.94 -12.40
CA ILE A 352 -0.03 -0.68 -11.65
C ILE A 352 1.14 -0.74 -10.67
N ASN A 353 2.20 0.00 -10.97
CA ASN A 353 3.44 0.05 -10.19
C ASN A 353 4.09 1.45 -10.25
N ALA A 354 5.19 1.65 -9.54
CA ALA A 354 5.89 2.94 -9.48
C ALA A 354 6.19 3.54 -10.87
N THR A 355 6.58 2.71 -11.84
CA THR A 355 6.92 3.15 -13.19
C THR A 355 5.70 3.59 -13.96
N SER A 356 4.62 2.79 -13.94
CA SER A 356 3.36 3.18 -14.61
C SER A 356 2.78 4.44 -13.96
N LEU A 357 2.83 4.54 -12.61
CA LEU A 357 2.33 5.69 -11.89
C LEU A 357 3.11 6.97 -12.21
N ARG A 358 4.43 6.93 -12.10
CA ARG A 358 5.29 8.06 -12.47
C ARG A 358 5.10 8.48 -13.92
N ARG A 359 4.90 7.51 -14.83
CA ARG A 359 4.66 7.83 -16.23
C ARG A 359 3.32 8.52 -16.44
N SER A 360 2.24 7.99 -15.88
CA SER A 360 0.92 8.62 -15.96
C SER A 360 0.96 10.06 -15.45
N PHE A 361 1.59 10.29 -14.29
CA PHE A 361 1.82 11.65 -13.78
C PHE A 361 2.49 12.55 -14.82
N SER A 362 3.55 12.06 -15.47
CA SER A 362 4.29 12.83 -16.45
C SER A 362 3.42 13.18 -17.67
N VAL A 363 2.70 12.20 -18.21
CA VAL A 363 1.82 12.39 -19.39
C VAL A 363 0.66 13.33 -19.09
N PHE A 364 -0.01 13.16 -17.95
CA PHE A 364 -1.14 14.02 -17.57
C PHE A 364 -0.70 15.41 -17.12
N ALA A 365 0.48 15.57 -16.54
CA ALA A 365 1.01 16.91 -16.25
C ALA A 365 1.28 17.69 -17.54
N THR A 366 1.76 17.02 -18.60
CA THR A 366 2.05 17.68 -19.89
C THR A 366 0.82 18.13 -20.69
N THR A 367 -0.39 17.69 -20.34
CA THR A 367 -1.60 18.22 -20.99
C THR A 367 -1.91 19.67 -20.57
N ARG A 368 -1.20 20.19 -19.55
CA ARG A 368 -1.33 21.57 -19.10
C ARG A 368 -0.24 22.43 -19.74
N PRO A 369 -0.61 23.43 -20.56
CA PRO A 369 0.37 24.32 -21.19
C PRO A 369 1.29 24.98 -20.15
N GLY A 370 2.61 24.94 -20.38
CA GLY A 370 3.61 25.56 -19.50
C GLY A 370 4.08 24.70 -18.33
N ALA A 371 3.53 23.50 -18.15
CA ALA A 371 3.95 22.57 -17.10
C ALA A 371 5.29 21.87 -17.37
N GLU A 372 5.85 21.99 -18.58
CA GLU A 372 6.99 21.20 -19.05
C GLU A 372 8.28 21.50 -18.28
N LEU A 373 8.53 22.79 -17.97
CA LEU A 373 9.68 23.21 -17.18
C LEU A 373 9.57 22.71 -15.73
N GLY A 374 8.40 22.88 -15.11
CA GLY A 374 8.13 22.38 -13.76
C GLY A 374 8.27 20.86 -13.67
N LEU A 375 7.77 20.15 -14.68
CA LEU A 375 7.88 18.69 -14.78
C LEU A 375 9.34 18.24 -14.96
N GLY A 376 10.11 18.93 -15.80
CA GLY A 376 11.55 18.67 -15.97
C GLY A 376 12.32 18.77 -14.65
N ILE A 377 12.06 19.83 -13.86
CA ILE A 377 12.66 20.03 -12.53
C ILE A 377 12.19 18.94 -11.54
N GLN A 378 10.89 18.66 -11.50
CA GLN A 378 10.31 17.65 -10.60
C GLN A 378 10.81 16.23 -10.89
N LEU A 379 11.00 15.87 -12.17
CA LEU A 379 11.48 14.55 -12.55
C LEU A 379 13.01 14.42 -12.49
N GLY A 380 13.73 15.54 -12.53
CA GLY A 380 15.19 15.59 -12.48
C GLY A 380 15.79 15.23 -13.83
N HIS A 381 15.14 15.67 -14.91
CA HIS A 381 15.60 15.45 -16.27
C HIS A 381 16.33 16.70 -16.75
N SER A 382 17.65 16.57 -16.94
CA SER A 382 18.54 17.67 -17.29
C SER A 382 18.45 18.13 -18.75
N ALA A 383 17.63 17.46 -19.57
CA ALA A 383 17.46 17.77 -20.99
C ALA A 383 15.98 17.72 -21.42
N TRP A 384 15.52 18.73 -22.16
CA TRP A 384 14.19 18.81 -22.78
C TRP A 384 13.86 17.60 -23.68
N ARG A 385 14.90 16.92 -24.20
CA ARG A 385 14.76 15.68 -24.99
C ARG A 385 14.36 14.46 -24.15
N MET A 386 14.64 14.46 -22.85
CA MET A 386 14.26 13.36 -21.94
C MET A 386 12.84 13.52 -21.39
N THR A 387 12.31 14.74 -21.34
CA THR A 387 10.87 14.98 -21.10
C THR A 387 10.04 14.67 -22.35
N THR A 388 10.56 14.93 -23.55
CA THR A 388 9.87 14.60 -24.83
C THR A 388 9.77 13.10 -25.14
N GLY A 389 10.59 12.24 -24.53
CA GLY A 389 10.36 10.78 -24.57
C GLY A 389 9.07 10.31 -23.85
N TYR A 390 8.41 11.21 -23.11
CA TYR A 390 7.06 11.04 -22.56
C TYR A 390 5.97 11.65 -23.47
N MET A 391 6.35 12.21 -24.63
CA MET A 391 5.54 13.11 -25.45
C MET A 391 5.47 12.65 -26.92
N SER A 392 5.23 11.36 -27.20
CA SER A 392 4.94 10.99 -28.60
C SER A 392 3.55 11.45 -29.02
N ASP A 393 3.35 11.84 -30.28
CA ASP A 393 2.09 12.39 -30.82
C ASP A 393 0.88 11.47 -30.58
N ALA A 394 1.10 10.15 -30.47
CA ALA A 394 0.06 9.18 -30.14
C ALA A 394 -0.41 9.30 -28.67
N GLN A 395 0.47 9.71 -27.76
CA GLN A 395 0.22 9.84 -26.31
C GLN A 395 -0.52 11.13 -25.98
N GLN A 396 -0.25 12.23 -26.70
CA GLN A 396 -1.05 13.46 -26.61
C GLN A 396 -2.51 13.20 -27.01
N ARG A 397 -2.74 12.46 -28.10
CA ARG A 397 -4.11 12.11 -28.55
C ARG A 397 -4.89 11.27 -27.54
N GLU A 398 -4.22 10.39 -26.78
CA GLU A 398 -4.86 9.59 -25.74
C GLU A 398 -5.20 10.43 -24.50
N ALA A 399 -4.36 11.41 -24.16
CA ALA A 399 -4.60 12.31 -23.03
C ALA A 399 -5.63 13.42 -23.34
N GLU A 400 -5.77 13.83 -24.61
CA GLU A 400 -6.77 14.80 -25.10
C GLU A 400 -8.15 14.17 -25.34
N ARG A 401 -8.22 12.85 -25.51
CA ARG A 401 -9.47 12.09 -25.73
C ARG A 401 -10.57 12.37 -24.69
N PRO A 402 -10.31 12.35 -23.37
CA PRO A 402 -11.32 12.67 -22.37
C PRO A 402 -11.80 14.13 -22.42
N GLU A 403 -10.95 15.07 -22.83
CA GLU A 403 -11.33 16.49 -22.95
C GLU A 403 -12.28 16.70 -24.14
N ILE A 404 -12.02 16.04 -25.26
CA ILE A 404 -12.92 16.02 -26.43
C ILE A 404 -14.24 15.34 -26.07
N GLU A 405 -14.22 14.23 -25.32
CA GLU A 405 -15.43 13.50 -24.95
C GLU A 405 -16.30 14.29 -23.96
N LEU A 406 -15.70 14.99 -22.98
CA LEU A 406 -16.42 15.92 -22.09
C LEU A 406 -17.07 17.08 -22.86
N VAL A 407 -16.32 17.72 -23.77
CA VAL A 407 -16.81 18.82 -24.60
C VAL A 407 -17.94 18.35 -25.53
N THR A 408 -17.84 17.12 -26.04
CA THR A 408 -18.88 16.52 -26.90
C THR A 408 -20.14 16.19 -26.11
N ARG A 409 -20.01 15.72 -24.86
CA ARG A 409 -21.14 15.44 -23.95
C ARG A 409 -21.86 16.72 -23.53
N ILE A 410 -21.12 17.79 -23.24
CA ILE A 410 -21.66 19.13 -22.93
C ILE A 410 -22.37 19.74 -24.15
N ARG A 411 -21.83 19.57 -25.37
CA ARG A 411 -22.48 20.04 -26.60
C ARG A 411 -23.77 19.27 -26.92
N ARG A 412 -23.79 17.94 -26.74
CA ARG A 412 -25.02 17.13 -26.93
C ARG A 412 -26.11 17.43 -25.90
N GLY A 413 -25.75 17.80 -24.68
CA GLY A 413 -26.71 18.25 -23.65
C GLY A 413 -27.33 19.63 -23.92
N ARG A 414 -26.72 20.46 -24.78
CA ARG A 414 -27.20 21.80 -25.14
C ARG A 414 -27.99 21.87 -26.45
N SER A 415 -28.10 20.77 -27.19
CA SER A 415 -28.87 20.67 -28.44
C SER A 415 -30.19 19.89 -28.27
N GLY A 416 -30.62 19.69 -27.03
CA GLY A 416 -31.84 18.96 -26.66
C GLY A 416 -32.77 19.75 -25.73
N GLU A 417 -32.73 21.09 -25.80
CA GLU A 417 -33.78 21.98 -25.30
C GLU A 417 -34.50 22.64 -26.48
#